data_AF-A0A0S8D7T6-F1
#
_entry.id   AF-A0A0S8D7T6-F1
#
_cell.length_a   1.000
_cell.length_b   1.000
_cell.length_c   1.000
_cell.angle_alpha   90.00
_cell.angle_beta   90.00
_cell.angle_gamma   90.00
#
_symmetry.space_group_name_H-M   'P 1'
#
loop_
_entity.id
_entity.type
_entity.pdbx_description
1 polymer ?
#
loop_
_entity_poly.entity_id
_entity_poly.type
_entity_poly.pdbx_seq_one_letter_code
_entity_poly.pdbx_strand_id
1 'polypeptide(L)' 'RFFPSSKLCSHCNYKNKTLSLKERVWICPSCNKEHNRDVNAAINNLREGASSFGLDIVRPDSSGEYCLNPESN' A
#
# COMPACT_ATOMS: atom_id res chain seq x y z
N ARG A 1 18.53 2.31 2.90
CA ARG A 1 17.96 1.38 1.88
C ARG A 1 16.68 2.02 1.33
N PHE A 2 16.44 2.00 0.02
CA PHE A 2 15.26 2.63 -0.60
C PHE A 2 14.06 1.69 -0.61
N PHE A 3 12.91 2.12 -0.09
CA PHE A 3 11.65 1.36 -0.12
C PHE A 3 10.77 1.85 -1.28
N PRO A 4 10.43 0.98 -2.26
CA PRO A 4 9.71 1.37 -3.46
C PRO A 4 8.19 1.46 -3.23
N SER A 5 7.74 2.27 -2.27
CA SER A 5 6.34 2.34 -1.82
C SER A 5 5.34 2.66 -2.92
N SER A 6 5.69 3.55 -3.85
CA SER A 6 4.81 3.91 -4.97
C SER A 6 4.68 2.82 -6.05
N LYS A 7 5.67 1.94 -6.15
CA LYS A 7 5.74 0.86 -7.14
C LYS A 7 5.24 -0.48 -6.62
N LEU A 8 5.04 -0.60 -5.32
CA LEU A 8 4.58 -1.84 -4.68
C LEU A 8 3.04 -1.84 -4.63
N CYS A 9 2.40 -2.90 -5.08
CA CYS A 9 0.96 -3.06 -4.89
C CYS A 9 0.67 -3.26 -3.40
N SER A 10 -0.08 -2.34 -2.79
CA SER A 10 -0.49 -2.47 -1.38
C SER A 10 -1.38 -3.68 -1.11
N HIS A 11 -2.03 -4.25 -2.13
CA HIS A 11 -2.93 -5.39 -1.99
C HIS A 11 -2.21 -6.75 -2.07
N CYS A 12 -1.39 -6.96 -3.11
CA CYS A 12 -0.75 -8.26 -3.39
C CYS A 12 0.79 -8.24 -3.33
N ASN A 13 1.40 -7.10 -2.98
CA ASN A 13 2.85 -6.91 -2.93
C ASN A 13 3.61 -7.04 -4.28
N TYR A 14 2.90 -7.06 -5.41
CA TYR A 14 3.52 -7.00 -6.72
C TYR A 14 4.32 -5.69 -6.91
N LYS A 15 5.58 -5.78 -7.36
CA LYS A 15 6.41 -4.61 -7.63
C LYS A 15 6.39 -4.24 -9.12
N ASN A 16 5.70 -3.16 -9.46
CA ASN A 16 5.67 -2.60 -10.79
C ASN A 16 6.99 -1.88 -11.13
N LYS A 17 7.86 -2.55 -11.89
CA LYS A 17 9.16 -1.99 -12.27
C LYS A 17 9.04 -0.89 -13.33
N THR A 18 8.02 -0.97 -14.18
CA THR A 18 7.82 -0.09 -15.34
C THR A 18 7.02 1.17 -15.03
N LEU A 19 6.45 1.28 -13.82
CA LEU A 19 5.72 2.48 -13.40
C LEU A 19 6.60 3.73 -13.46
N SER A 20 6.17 4.68 -14.28
CA SER A 20 6.80 5.99 -14.46
C SER A 20 6.34 6.99 -13.39
N LEU A 21 7.14 8.04 -13.19
CA LEU A 21 6.79 9.14 -12.28
C LEU A 21 5.64 10.02 -12.79
N LYS A 22 5.20 9.86 -14.04
CA LYS A 22 4.08 10.62 -14.60
C LYS A 22 2.73 9.93 -14.37
N GLU A 23 2.74 8.61 -14.23
CA GLU A 23 1.52 7.83 -14.00
C GLU A 23 1.01 8.05 -12.57
N ARG A 24 -0.16 8.67 -12.46
CA ARG A 24 -0.87 8.89 -11.19
C ARG A 24 -1.76 7.70 -10.81
N VAL A 25 -2.24 6.97 -11.80
CA VAL A 25 -3.09 5.79 -11.64
C VAL A 25 -2.48 4.64 -12.42
N TRP A 26 -2.49 3.44 -11.84
CA TRP A 26 -2.03 2.23 -12.52
C TRP A 26 -2.84 1.01 -12.05
N ILE A 27 -2.98 0.03 -12.94
CA ILE A 27 -3.64 -1.23 -12.63
C ILE A 27 -2.57 -2.27 -12.30
N CYS A 28 -2.72 -2.96 -11.18
CA CYS A 28 -1.82 -4.04 -10.81
C CYS A 28 -1.95 -5.20 -11.80
N PRO A 29 -0.88 -5.63 -12.49
CA PRO A 29 -0.98 -6.75 -13.43
C PRO A 29 -1.12 -8.11 -12.73
N SER A 30 -0.92 -8.17 -11.41
CA SER A 30 -1.02 -9.43 -10.65
C SER A 30 -2.39 -9.64 -10.00
N CYS A 31 -3.07 -8.57 -9.58
CA CYS A 31 -4.37 -8.67 -8.88
C CYS A 31 -5.46 -7.78 -9.47
N ASN A 32 -5.16 -7.12 -10.60
CA ASN A 32 -6.07 -6.27 -11.37
C ASN A 32 -6.70 -5.09 -10.61
N LYS A 33 -6.18 -4.77 -9.41
CA LYS A 33 -6.66 -3.64 -8.63
C LYS A 33 -6.09 -2.33 -9.18
N GLU A 34 -6.95 -1.32 -9.30
CA GLU A 34 -6.54 0.04 -9.63
C GLU A 34 -5.92 0.73 -8.41
N HIS A 35 -4.83 1.44 -8.62
CA HIS A 35 -4.12 2.18 -7.59
C HIS A 35 -3.89 3.62 -8.01
N ASN A 36 -4.35 4.57 -7.18
CA ASN A 36 -3.73 5.90 -7.14
C ASN A 36 -2.34 5.77 -6.49
N ARG A 37 -1.31 6.23 -7.19
CA ARG A 37 0.09 6.08 -6.81
C ARG A 37 0.39 6.66 -5.42
N ASP A 38 -0.16 7.83 -5.10
CA ASP A 38 0.18 8.55 -3.87
C ASP A 38 -0.52 7.90 -2.66
N VAL A 39 -1.79 7.50 -2.82
CA VAL A 39 -2.54 6.73 -1.82
C VAL A 39 -1.88 5.37 -1.58
N ASN A 40 -1.52 4.65 -2.64
CA ASN A 40 -0.85 3.37 -2.54
C ASN A 40 0.53 3.48 -1.86
N ALA A 41 1.29 4.54 -2.15
CA ALA A 41 2.55 4.82 -1.48
C ALA A 41 2.35 5.08 0.03
N ALA A 42 1.33 5.85 0.40
CA ALA A 42 1.00 6.11 1.80
C ALA A 42 0.65 4.82 2.56
N ILE A 43 -0.18 3.93 1.97
CA ILE A 43 -0.53 2.63 2.57
C ILE A 43 0.73 1.78 2.78
N ASN A 44 1.60 1.70 1.78
CA ASN A 44 2.84 0.92 1.89
C ASN A 44 3.80 1.51 2.92
N ASN A 45 3.95 2.84 3.00
CA ASN A 45 4.77 3.49 4.01
C ASN A 45 4.23 3.24 5.42
N LEU A 46 2.90 3.30 5.61
CA LEU A 46 2.25 2.97 6.88
C LEU A 46 2.53 1.51 7.27
N ARG A 47 2.43 0.57 6.32
CA ARG A 47 2.71 -0.85 6.58
C ARG A 47 4.16 -1.09 6.98
N GLU A 48 5.12 -0.48 6.29
CA GLU A 48 6.54 -0.59 6.67
C GLU A 48 6.80 0.06 8.03
N GLY A 49 6.18 1.21 8.31
CA GLY A 49 6.25 1.88 9.60
C GLY A 49 5.69 1.00 10.73
N ALA A 50 4.46 0.51 10.59
CA ALA A 50 3.80 -0.36 11.58
C ALA A 50 4.59 -1.65 11.82
N SER A 51 5.14 -2.26 10.77
CA SER A 51 6.01 -3.44 10.88
C SER A 51 7.30 -3.12 11.66
N SER A 52 7.84 -1.91 11.51
CA SER A 52 9.04 -1.47 12.23
C SER A 52 8.78 -1.23 13.72
N PHE A 53 7.54 -0.96 14.12
CA PHE A 53 7.12 -0.75 15.51
C PHE A 53 6.47 -1.99 16.15
N GLY A 54 6.35 -3.10 15.42
CA GLY A 54 5.74 -4.35 15.94
C GLY A 54 4.24 -4.23 16.22
N LEU A 55 3.53 -3.37 15.49
CA LEU A 55 2.10 -3.14 15.66
C LEU A 55 1.29 -3.92 14.61
N ASP A 56 0.48 -4.88 15.04
CA ASP A 56 -0.33 -5.78 14.18
C ASP A 56 -1.56 -5.11 13.52
N ILE A 57 -1.61 -3.78 13.46
CA ILE A 57 -2.83 -2.98 13.23
C ILE A 57 -3.33 -3.06 11.78
N VAL A 58 -2.52 -3.51 10.82
CA VAL A 58 -2.85 -3.47 9.39
C VAL A 58 -3.36 -4.82 8.88
N ARG A 59 -4.47 -5.32 9.44
CA ARG A 59 -5.30 -6.31 8.74
C ARG A 59 -6.36 -5.56 7.93
N PRO A 60 -6.43 -5.69 6.60
CA PRO A 60 -7.60 -5.22 5.88
C PRO A 60 -8.83 -5.91 6.46
N ASP A 61 -9.87 -5.14 6.75
CA ASP A 61 -11.19 -5.71 7.05
C ASP A 61 -11.68 -6.55 5.85
N SER A 62 -12.70 -7.37 6.09
CA SER A 62 -13.44 -8.19 5.12
C SER A 62 -13.79 -7.46 3.80
N SER A 63 -13.91 -6.13 3.82
CA SER A 63 -14.18 -5.26 2.67
C SER A 63 -12.93 -4.74 1.92
N GLY A 64 -11.74 -4.89 2.49
CA GLY A 64 -10.50 -4.37 1.92
C GLY A 64 -10.28 -2.86 2.09
N GLU A 65 -11.03 -2.18 2.96
CA GLU A 65 -10.78 -0.80 3.39
C GLU A 65 -9.76 -0.72 4.54
N TYR A 66 -8.89 0.29 4.49
CA TYR A 66 -7.85 0.57 5.48
C TYR A 66 -8.25 1.80 6.31
N CYS A 67 -9.15 1.63 7.27
CA CYS A 67 -9.50 2.70 8.21
C CYS A 67 -8.45 2.77 9.34
N LEU A 68 -8.01 3.97 9.71
CA LEU A 68 -7.38 4.19 11.02
C LEU A 68 -8.45 3.90 12.06
N ASN A 69 -8.33 2.80 12.81
CA ASN A 69 -9.28 2.49 13.88
C ASN A 69 -9.22 3.62 14.94
N PRO A 70 -10.31 4.38 15.13
CA PRO A 70 -10.36 5.44 16.14
C PRO A 70 -10.38 4.89 17.57
N GLU A 71 -10.55 3.58 17.75
CA GLU A 71 -10.66 2.91 19.06
C GLU A 71 -9.33 2.37 19.60
N SER A 72 -8.20 2.76 19.01
CA SER A 72 -6.86 2.40 19.52
C SER A 72 -6.39 3.44 20.53
N ASN A 73 -7.00 3.44 21.74
CA ASN A 73 -6.43 4.09 22.93
C ASN A 73 -5.92 3.01 23.89
#